data_AF-A0A6P0PY70-F1
#
_entry.id   AF-A0A6P0PY70-F1
#
_cell.length_a   1.000
_cell.length_b   1.000
_cell.length_c   1.000
_cell.angle_alpha   90.00
_cell.angle_beta   90.00
_cell.angle_gamma   90.00
#
_symmetry.space_group_name_H-M   'P 1'
#
loop_
_entity.id
_entity.type
_entity.pdbx_description
1 polymer ?
#
loop_
_entity_poly.entity_id
_entity_poly.type
_entity_poly.pdbx_seq_one_letter_code
_entity_poly.pdbx_strand_id
1 'polypeptide(L)'
;MVIALGTAFLDKPSPSRDTWRYDQLISQVESGKVETVRISADRSKAIAIAQDGRQVEVNLPNDPQLINLLNNNGVDISVLPQ
;
A
#
# COMPACT_ATOMS: atom_id res chain seq x y z
N MET A 1 43.78 -26.10 -14.91
CA MET A 1 43.69 -25.76 -13.48
C MET A 1 42.51 -24.80 -13.33
N VAL A 2 41.46 -25.25 -12.65
CA VAL A 2 40.34 -24.42 -12.16
C VAL A 2 40.92 -23.37 -11.20
N ILE A 3 40.41 -22.14 -11.13
CA ILE A 3 39.14 -21.78 -10.50
C ILE A 3 38.65 -20.45 -11.11
N ALA A 4 37.41 -20.45 -11.58
CA ALA A 4 36.61 -19.25 -11.75
C ALA A 4 36.02 -18.84 -10.40
N LEU A 5 36.06 -17.55 -10.07
CA LEU A 5 35.19 -16.99 -9.03
C LEU A 5 34.53 -15.74 -9.59
N GLY A 6 33.46 -15.96 -10.35
CA GLY A 6 32.52 -14.90 -10.71
C GLY A 6 31.69 -14.57 -9.48
N THR A 7 31.97 -13.43 -8.85
CA THR A 7 31.02 -12.79 -7.93
C THR A 7 29.89 -12.20 -8.76
N ALA A 8 28.93 -13.04 -9.16
CA ALA A 8 27.62 -12.56 -9.55
C ALA A 8 26.90 -12.12 -8.27
N PHE A 9 26.99 -10.83 -7.95
CA PHE A 9 26.11 -10.22 -6.96
C PHE A 9 24.69 -10.29 -7.53
N LEU A 10 23.96 -11.33 -7.10
CA LEU A 10 22.54 -11.45 -7.31
C LEU A 10 21.85 -10.41 -6.41
N ASP A 11 21.86 -9.15 -6.85
CA ASP A 11 20.96 -8.13 -6.36
C ASP A 11 19.57 -8.55 -6.83
N LYS A 12 18.92 -9.38 -6.01
CA LYS A 12 17.54 -9.80 -6.21
C LYS A 12 16.73 -8.53 -5.95
N PRO A 13 16.15 -7.86 -6.96
CA PRO A 13 15.23 -6.77 -6.67
C PRO A 13 14.13 -7.42 -5.83
N SER A 14 14.10 -7.05 -4.55
CA SER A 14 13.00 -7.40 -3.65
C SER A 14 11.72 -7.09 -4.42
N PRO A 15 10.70 -7.96 -4.44
CA PRO A 15 9.47 -7.65 -5.13
C PRO A 15 9.03 -6.29 -4.62
N SER A 16 9.11 -5.28 -5.49
CA SER A 16 8.72 -3.92 -5.22
C SER A 16 7.22 -4.00 -5.02
N ARG A 17 6.80 -4.41 -3.83
CA ARG A 17 5.43 -4.30 -3.39
C ARG A 17 5.26 -2.80 -3.30
N ASP A 18 4.76 -2.20 -4.39
CA ASP A 18 4.49 -0.78 -4.47
C ASP A 18 3.76 -0.44 -3.17
N THR A 19 4.46 0.29 -2.31
CA THR A 19 3.96 0.67 -1.00
C THR A 19 3.80 2.16 -1.05
N TRP A 20 2.57 2.64 -0.96
CA TRP A 20 2.33 4.07 -0.87
C TRP A 20 2.60 4.56 0.54
N ARG A 21 3.13 5.78 0.59
CA ARG A 21 3.13 6.56 1.82
C ARG A 21 1.72 7.06 2.10
N TYR A 22 1.47 7.42 3.36
CA TYR A 22 0.24 8.09 3.77
C TYR A 22 -0.12 9.26 2.83
N ASP A 23 0.81 10.18 2.58
CA ASP A 23 0.57 11.35 1.73
C ASP A 23 0.18 10.97 0.30
N GLN A 24 0.76 9.89 -0.23
CA GLN A 24 0.41 9.38 -1.55
C GLN A 24 -1.00 8.80 -1.57
N LEU A 25 -1.40 8.06 -0.55
CA LEU A 25 -2.79 7.60 -0.42
C LEU A 25 -3.75 8.79 -0.45
N ILE A 26 -3.50 9.82 0.34
CA ILE A 26 -4.35 11.02 0.41
C ILE A 26 -4.49 11.65 -0.98
N SER A 27 -3.37 11.89 -1.67
CA SER A 27 -3.41 12.45 -3.03
C SER A 27 -4.16 11.56 -4.03
N GLN A 28 -4.05 10.23 -3.92
CA GLN A 28 -4.76 9.30 -4.81
C GLN A 28 -6.26 9.28 -4.51
N VAL A 29 -6.63 9.37 -3.23
CA VAL A 29 -8.03 9.47 -2.77
C VAL A 29 -8.66 10.79 -3.22
N GLU A 30 -7.97 11.92 -2.99
CA GLU A 30 -8.42 13.25 -3.45
C GLU A 30 -8.51 13.33 -4.99
N SER A 31 -7.63 12.62 -5.69
CA SER A 31 -7.68 12.49 -7.15
C SER A 31 -8.79 11.56 -7.65
N GLY A 32 -9.53 10.88 -6.76
CA GLY A 32 -10.55 9.90 -7.11
C GLY A 32 -9.99 8.64 -7.78
N LYS A 33 -8.71 8.34 -7.59
CA LYS A 33 -8.03 7.17 -8.17
C LYS A 33 -8.16 5.91 -7.31
N VAL A 34 -8.68 6.05 -6.10
CA VAL A 34 -8.87 4.95 -5.14
C VAL A 34 -10.36 4.70 -4.99
N GLU A 35 -10.76 3.45 -5.21
CA GLU A 35 -12.16 3.03 -5.09
C GLU A 35 -12.42 2.40 -3.73
N THR A 36 -11.52 1.50 -3.30
CA THR A 36 -11.67 0.76 -2.04
C THR A 36 -10.36 0.78 -1.27
N VAL A 37 -10.43 0.96 0.05
CA VAL A 37 -9.28 0.80 0.93
C VAL A 37 -9.59 -0.29 1.95
N ARG A 38 -8.81 -1.36 1.90
CA ARG A 38 -8.87 -2.45 2.87
C ARG A 38 -7.93 -2.15 4.01
N ILE A 39 -8.44 -2.04 5.23
CA ILE A 39 -7.65 -1.72 6.40
C ILE A 39 -7.54 -2.96 7.28
N SER A 40 -6.34 -3.22 7.79
CA SER A 40 -6.10 -4.32 8.71
C SER A 40 -6.74 -4.02 10.06
N ALA A 41 -7.20 -5.02 10.81
CA ALA A 41 -7.83 -4.82 12.12
C ALA A 41 -6.96 -4.03 13.11
N ASP A 42 -5.64 -4.20 13.02
CA ASP A 42 -4.62 -3.51 13.82
C ASP A 42 -4.31 -2.08 13.33
N ARG A 43 -4.91 -1.66 12.21
CA ARG A 43 -4.77 -0.32 11.60
C ARG A 43 -3.32 0.11 11.32
N SER A 44 -2.34 -0.79 11.36
CA SER A 44 -0.95 -0.48 10.99
C SER A 44 -0.76 -0.43 9.48
N LYS A 45 -1.62 -1.13 8.74
CA LYS A 45 -1.52 -1.28 7.28
C LYS A 45 -2.89 -1.21 6.61
N ALA A 46 -2.89 -0.68 5.41
CA ALA A 46 -4.00 -0.75 4.48
C ALA A 46 -3.55 -1.24 3.11
N ILE A 47 -4.53 -1.62 2.28
CA ILE A 47 -4.37 -1.95 0.88
C ILE A 47 -5.35 -1.05 0.13
N ALA A 48 -4.81 -0.09 -0.61
CA ALA A 48 -5.59 0.74 -1.49
C ALA A 48 -5.80 0.02 -2.83
N ILE A 49 -7.06 -0.11 -3.22
CA ILE A 49 -7.47 -0.63 -4.52
C ILE A 49 -7.76 0.59 -5.39
N ALA A 50 -6.87 0.83 -6.34
CA ALA A 50 -7.07 1.85 -7.33
C ALA A 50 -8.19 1.46 -8.30
N GLN A 51 -8.79 2.44 -8.96
CA GLN A 51 -9.88 2.23 -9.93
C GLN A 51 -9.46 1.35 -11.13
N ASP A 52 -8.16 1.22 -11.37
CA ASP A 52 -7.57 0.32 -12.36
C ASP A 52 -7.46 -1.15 -11.87
N GLY A 53 -7.93 -1.44 -10.65
CA GLY A 53 -7.85 -2.75 -9.99
C GLY A 53 -6.50 -3.05 -9.36
N ARG A 54 -5.54 -2.11 -9.39
CA ARG A 54 -4.24 -2.31 -8.74
C ARG A 54 -4.38 -2.20 -7.24
N GLN A 55 -3.82 -3.19 -6.55
CA GLN A 55 -3.76 -3.23 -5.09
C GLN A 55 -2.38 -2.76 -4.65
N VAL A 56 -2.35 -1.72 -3.84
CA VAL A 56 -1.14 -1.10 -3.35
C VAL A 56 -1.15 -1.13 -1.83
N GLU A 57 -0.10 -1.66 -1.21
CA GLU A 57 0.02 -1.66 0.24
C GLU A 57 0.27 -0.21 0.70
N VAL A 58 -0.34 0.23 1.77
CA VAL A 58 -0.14 1.56 2.34
C VAL A 58 0.19 1.38 3.80
N ASN A 59 1.35 1.89 4.20
CA ASN A 59 1.71 1.91 5.60
C ASN A 59 0.99 3.08 6.27
N LEU A 60 0.13 2.77 7.25
CA LEU A 60 -0.70 3.78 7.89
C LEU A 60 -0.13 4.12 9.27
N PRO A 61 -0.01 5.42 9.61
CA PRO A 61 0.20 5.79 11.00
C PRO A 61 -1.06 5.43 11.81
N ASN A 62 -0.90 5.26 13.13
CA ASN A 62 -2.02 5.06 14.05
C ASN A 62 -2.80 6.37 14.23
N ASP A 63 -3.50 6.79 13.18
CA ASP A 63 -4.29 8.01 13.13
C ASP A 63 -5.78 7.67 12.92
N PRO A 64 -6.64 7.93 13.91
CA PRO A 64 -8.08 7.71 13.77
C PRO A 64 -8.75 8.68 12.80
N GLN A 65 -8.13 9.83 12.48
CA GLN A 65 -8.72 10.82 11.58
C GLN A 65 -8.68 10.39 10.11
N LEU A 66 -7.68 9.58 9.72
CA LEU A 66 -7.57 9.04 8.36
C LEU A 66 -8.82 8.28 7.90
N ILE A 67 -9.40 7.45 8.76
CA ILE A 67 -10.63 6.68 8.46
C ILE A 67 -11.75 7.66 8.09
N ASN A 68 -11.90 8.74 8.85
CA ASN A 68 -12.92 9.74 8.60
C ASN A 68 -12.63 10.48 7.29
N LEU A 69 -11.37 10.78 6.96
CA LEU A 69 -11.01 11.43 5.70
C LEU A 69 -11.33 10.53 4.49
N LEU A 70 -10.96 9.25 4.55
CA LEU A 70 -11.29 8.27 3.51
C LEU A 70 -12.80 8.17 3.31
N ASN A 71 -13.55 8.06 4.41
CA ASN A 71 -15.01 7.96 4.39
C ASN A 71 -15.67 9.25 3.87
N ASN A 72 -15.17 10.42 4.27
CA ASN A 72 -15.63 11.72 3.80
C ASN A 72 -15.38 11.92 2.30
N ASN A 73 -14.33 11.31 1.74
CA ASN A 73 -14.05 11.34 0.31
C ASN A 73 -14.84 10.26 -0.47
N GLY A 74 -15.73 9.50 0.19
CA GLY A 74 -16.53 8.47 -0.45
C GLY A 74 -15.75 7.22 -0.86
N VAL A 75 -14.58 6.99 -0.25
CA VAL A 75 -13.79 5.78 -0.46
C VAL A 75 -14.41 4.64 0.35
N ASP A 76 -14.61 3.49 -0.28
CA ASP A 76 -15.16 2.33 0.41
C ASP A 76 -14.11 1.73 1.35
N ILE A 77 -14.39 1.71 2.66
CA ILE A 77 -13.45 1.22 3.67
C ILE A 77 -13.90 -0.16 4.12
N SER A 78 -13.05 -1.15 3.86
CA SER A 78 -13.27 -2.53 4.27
C SER A 78 -12.29 -2.91 5.37
N VAL A 79 -12.78 -3.15 6.59
CA VAL A 79 -11.93 -3.66 7.68
C VAL A 79 -11.93 -5.18 7.63
N LEU A 80 -10.75 -5.79 7.51
CA LEU A 80 -10.61 -7.24 7.55
C LEU A 80 -10.55 -7.70 9.02
N PRO A 81 -11.57 -8.41 9.54
CA PRO A 81 -11.47 -9.06 10.85
C PRO A 81 -10.46 -10.21 10.74
N GLN A 82 -9.58 -10.32 11.75
CA GLN A 82 -8.62 -11.43 11.86
C GLN A 82 -9.31 -12.74 12.26
#